data_AF-A0A7C5B2H5-F1
#
_entry.id   AF-A0A7C5B2H5-F1
#
_cell.length_a   1.000
_cell.length_b   1.000
_cell.length_c   1.000
_cell.angle_alpha   90.00
_cell.angle_beta   90.00
_cell.angle_gamma   90.00
#
_symmetry.space_group_name_H-M   'P 1'
#
loop_
_entity.id
_entity.type
_entity.pdbx_description
1 polymer ?
#
loop_
_entity_poly.entity_id
_entity_poly.type
_entity_poly.pdbx_seq_one_letter_code
_entity_poly.pdbx_strand_id
1 'polypeptide(L)'
;MVNIEKYGSHSVLSTPSLYVDPGLALRSGYPGSHVNSTKSQDVAEARQQMVQAGRQFEAYFISYLLKVMRETVPEGTIANKHGAYFYSFYDEEIGKRAAESGGIGIAKMVQDYAQQFFSSPPTERSSSTG
;
A
#
# COMPACT_ATOMS: atom_id res chain seq x y z
N MET A 1 -21.34 -81.38 -5.34
CA MET A 1 -21.83 -82.13 -4.15
C MET A 1 -20.62 -82.23 -3.21
N VAL A 2 -20.54 -81.70 -1.99
CA VAL A 2 -21.46 -81.37 -0.87
C VAL A 2 -20.72 -80.24 -0.08
N ASN A 3 -21.25 -79.02 0.11
CA ASN A 3 -22.11 -78.52 1.21
C ASN A 3 -21.51 -78.77 2.62
N ILE A 4 -21.35 -77.79 3.51
CA ILE A 4 -22.28 -77.50 4.63
C ILE A 4 -21.65 -76.39 5.50
N GLU A 5 -22.43 -75.34 5.77
CA GLU A 5 -22.74 -74.63 7.04
C GLU A 5 -21.61 -74.40 8.11
N LYS A 6 -21.59 -73.43 9.03
CA LYS A 6 -22.61 -72.56 9.66
C LYS A 6 -21.93 -71.69 10.76
N TYR A 7 -22.61 -70.60 11.17
CA TYR A 7 -22.39 -69.73 12.36
C TYR A 7 -21.14 -68.82 12.33
N GLY A 8 -21.13 -67.53 12.67
CA GLY A 8 -22.09 -66.61 13.30
C GLY A 8 -21.30 -65.55 14.10
N SER A 9 -21.81 -64.31 14.17
CA SER A 9 -21.58 -63.31 15.24
C SER A 9 -20.44 -62.24 15.15
N HIS A 10 -20.91 -60.97 15.02
CA HIS A 10 -20.43 -59.67 15.51
C HIS A 10 -18.99 -59.16 15.28
N SER A 11 -18.82 -58.05 14.55
CA SER A 11 -18.40 -56.73 15.09
C SER A 11 -18.07 -55.68 14.00
N VAL A 12 -18.31 -54.44 14.38
CA VAL A 12 -18.30 -53.14 13.69
C VAL A 12 -16.97 -52.64 13.10
N LEU A 13 -17.01 -51.98 11.94
CA LEU A 13 -16.07 -50.92 11.52
C LEU A 13 -16.79 -50.07 10.44
N SER A 14 -17.56 -49.03 10.79
CA SER A 14 -17.10 -47.68 11.14
C SER A 14 -15.88 -47.21 10.35
N THR A 15 -16.13 -46.54 9.23
CA THR A 15 -15.28 -45.41 8.80
C THR A 15 -16.19 -44.25 8.38
N PRO A 16 -15.78 -43.00 8.66
CA PRO A 16 -16.71 -41.92 8.98
C PRO A 16 -17.25 -41.23 7.74
N SER A 17 -18.49 -40.78 7.86
CA SER A 17 -19.12 -39.76 7.02
C SER A 17 -18.13 -38.65 6.69
N LEU A 18 -17.92 -38.39 5.40
CA LEU A 18 -17.18 -37.23 4.92
C LEU A 18 -17.77 -35.98 5.58
N TYR A 19 -16.95 -35.32 6.39
CA TYR A 19 -17.27 -34.03 6.97
C TYR A 19 -17.36 -33.02 5.82
N VAL A 20 -18.59 -32.65 5.46
CA VAL A 20 -18.85 -31.53 4.56
C VAL A 20 -18.75 -30.27 5.41
N ASP A 21 -17.73 -29.45 5.14
CA ASP A 21 -17.56 -28.14 5.78
C ASP A 21 -18.78 -27.25 5.48
N PRO A 22 -19.58 -26.85 6.49
CA PRO A 22 -20.77 -26.02 6.30
C PRO A 22 -20.45 -24.58 5.86
N GLY A 23 -19.19 -24.16 5.82
CA GLY A 23 -18.79 -22.80 5.45
C GLY A 23 -18.88 -22.47 3.95
N LEU A 24 -19.06 -23.46 3.07
CA LEU A 24 -19.00 -23.28 1.62
C LEU A 24 -20.37 -23.22 0.91
N ALA A 25 -21.48 -23.22 1.65
CA ALA A 25 -22.84 -23.33 1.09
C ALA A 25 -23.55 -21.98 0.81
N LEU A 26 -22.83 -20.86 0.67
CA LEU A 26 -23.43 -19.57 0.29
C LEU A 26 -22.63 -18.85 -0.80
N ARG A 27 -22.61 -19.41 -2.03
CA ARG A 27 -22.45 -18.58 -3.24
C ARG A 27 -23.08 -19.25 -4.46
N SER A 28 -24.41 -19.21 -4.50
CA SER A 28 -25.16 -19.42 -5.74
C SER A 28 -25.22 -18.11 -6.52
N GLY A 29 -24.81 -18.11 -7.80
CA GLY A 29 -25.13 -17.03 -8.75
C GLY A 29 -24.07 -16.71 -9.82
N TYR A 30 -24.27 -17.29 -11.01
CA TYR A 30 -23.95 -16.80 -12.39
C TYR A 30 -22.56 -16.22 -12.75
N PRO A 31 -21.85 -16.79 -13.77
CA PRO A 31 -20.70 -16.15 -14.39
C PRO A 31 -21.17 -15.12 -15.43
N GLY A 32 -21.50 -13.91 -14.96
CA GLY A 32 -21.58 -12.72 -15.81
C GLY A 32 -20.21 -12.06 -15.90
N SER A 33 -19.81 -11.72 -17.11
CA SER A 33 -18.61 -10.96 -17.49
C SER A 33 -18.42 -9.72 -16.62
N HIS A 34 -17.57 -9.82 -15.61
CA HIS A 34 -17.07 -8.67 -14.86
C HIS A 34 -15.83 -8.16 -15.60
N VAL A 35 -16.05 -7.05 -16.30
CA VAL A 35 -14.98 -6.23 -16.90
C VAL A 35 -13.93 -5.91 -15.82
N ASN A 36 -12.65 -6.13 -16.14
CA ASN A 36 -11.49 -5.80 -15.31
C ASN A 36 -11.44 -4.28 -15.00
N SER A 37 -12.16 -3.83 -13.97
CA SER A 37 -12.09 -2.45 -13.44
C SER A 37 -11.11 -2.31 -12.27
N THR A 38 -10.67 -3.41 -11.66
CA THR A 38 -9.80 -3.44 -10.48
C THR A 38 -8.40 -2.89 -10.78
N LYS A 39 -7.73 -3.39 -11.83
CA LYS A 39 -6.37 -2.95 -12.17
C LYS A 39 -6.23 -1.45 -12.45
N SER A 40 -7.19 -0.85 -13.17
CA SER A 40 -7.15 0.58 -13.48
C SER A 40 -7.39 1.45 -12.24
N GLN A 41 -8.24 0.98 -11.32
CA GLN A 41 -8.51 1.67 -10.07
C GLN A 41 -7.31 1.60 -9.12
N ASP A 42 -6.66 0.43 -9.04
CA ASP A 42 -5.45 0.22 -8.25
C ASP A 42 -4.28 1.12 -8.71
N VAL A 43 -4.12 1.28 -10.03
CA VAL A 43 -3.07 2.15 -10.61
C VAL A 43 -3.32 3.64 -10.32
N ALA A 44 -4.59 4.08 -10.41
CA ALA A 44 -4.95 5.45 -10.08
C ALA A 44 -4.74 5.76 -8.60
N GLU A 45 -5.10 4.83 -7.73
CA GLU A 45 -4.90 4.94 -6.28
C GLU A 45 -3.40 4.97 -5.93
N ALA A 46 -2.60 4.05 -6.47
CA ALA A 46 -1.15 4.01 -6.26
C ALA A 46 -0.48 5.32 -6.71
N ARG A 47 -0.89 5.87 -7.86
CA ARG A 47 -0.43 7.17 -8.34
C ARG A 47 -0.75 8.29 -7.34
N GLN A 48 -1.97 8.33 -6.81
CA GLN A 48 -2.35 9.34 -5.83
C GLN A 48 -1.57 9.19 -4.53
N GLN A 49 -1.43 7.98 -4.00
CA GLN A 49 -0.64 7.72 -2.80
C GLN A 49 0.82 8.17 -2.96
N MET A 50 1.42 7.95 -4.14
CA MET A 50 2.78 8.39 -4.42
C MET A 50 2.91 9.93 -4.42
N VAL A 51 1.95 10.64 -5.01
CA VAL A 51 1.92 12.12 -4.98
C VAL A 51 1.77 12.63 -3.54
N GLN A 52 0.91 11.99 -2.74
CA GLN A 52 0.72 12.36 -1.32
C GLN A 52 1.99 12.10 -0.50
N ALA A 53 2.64 10.96 -0.70
CA ALA A 53 3.91 10.65 -0.06
C ALA A 53 5.00 11.69 -0.44
N GLY A 54 5.04 12.12 -1.70
CA GLY A 54 5.94 13.18 -2.15
C GLY A 54 5.72 14.51 -1.43
N ARG A 55 4.46 14.91 -1.23
CA ARG A 55 4.11 16.12 -0.43
C ARG A 55 4.50 15.98 1.03
N GLN A 56 4.22 14.84 1.66
CA GLN A 56 4.58 14.58 3.05
C GLN A 56 6.10 14.59 3.25
N PHE A 57 6.83 13.99 2.32
CA PHE A 57 8.29 14.00 2.34
C PHE A 57 8.85 15.42 2.17
N GLU A 58 8.31 16.21 1.24
CA GLU A 58 8.72 17.60 1.07
C GLU A 58 8.49 18.42 2.35
N ALA A 59 7.33 18.25 2.99
CA ALA A 59 7.02 18.93 4.26
C ALA A 59 8.04 18.57 5.35
N TYR A 60 8.33 17.27 5.51
CA TYR A 60 9.35 16.79 6.44
C TYR A 60 10.74 17.36 6.12
N PHE A 61 11.13 17.33 4.85
CA PHE A 61 12.45 17.79 4.41
C PHE A 61 12.64 19.29 4.66
N ILE A 62 11.64 20.12 4.35
CA ILE A 62 11.70 21.56 4.63
C ILE A 62 11.78 21.81 6.14
N SER A 63 10.98 21.11 6.95
CA SER A 63 11.05 21.21 8.42
C SER A 63 12.44 20.85 8.94
N TYR A 64 13.04 19.79 8.40
CA TYR A 64 14.39 19.37 8.73
C TYR A 64 15.45 20.39 8.29
N LEU A 65 15.30 20.97 7.10
CA LEU A 65 16.18 22.01 6.58
C LEU A 65 16.20 23.22 7.52
N LEU A 66 15.02 23.70 7.95
CA LEU A 66 14.89 24.83 8.88
C LEU A 66 15.57 24.55 10.21
N LYS A 67 15.40 23.33 10.75
CA LYS A 67 16.10 22.89 11.95
C LYS A 67 17.62 22.99 11.78
N VAL A 68 18.18 22.37 10.73
CA VAL A 68 19.64 22.36 10.49
C VAL A 68 20.17 23.78 10.25
N MET A 69 19.45 24.61 9.51
CA MET A 69 19.80 26.02 9.33
C MET A 69 19.89 26.77 10.67
N ARG A 70 18.97 26.51 11.60
CA ARG A 70 18.99 27.11 12.94
C ARG A 70 20.19 26.65 13.78
N GLU A 71 20.55 25.37 13.67
CA GLU A 71 21.73 24.81 14.35
C GLU A 71 23.05 25.46 13.88
N THR A 72 23.05 26.11 12.70
CA THR A 72 24.23 26.87 12.23
C THR A 72 24.37 28.26 12.85
N VAL A 73 23.34 28.77 13.54
CA VAL A 73 23.39 30.07 14.21
C VAL A 73 24.14 29.92 15.54
N PRO A 74 25.25 30.65 15.77
CA PRO A 74 25.98 30.57 17.03
C PRO A 74 25.10 30.92 18.22
N GLU A 75 25.16 30.10 19.28
CA GLU A 75 24.46 30.37 20.53
C GLU A 75 25.02 31.66 21.17
N GLY A 76 24.26 32.75 21.09
CA GLY A 76 24.49 33.94 21.91
C GLY A 76 24.17 33.65 23.39
N THR A 77 24.51 34.57 24.29
CA THR A 77 24.44 34.47 25.76
C THR A 77 23.08 34.06 26.39
N ILE A 78 22.03 33.79 25.60
CA ILE A 78 20.68 33.45 26.04
C ILE A 78 20.18 32.20 25.29
N ALA A 79 20.70 31.02 25.64
CA ALA A 79 20.16 29.75 25.16
C ALA A 79 18.91 29.36 25.97
N ASN A 80 17.74 29.83 25.56
CA ASN A 80 16.46 29.48 26.20
C ASN A 80 15.98 28.08 25.77
N LYS A 81 16.39 27.05 26.52
CA LYS A 81 16.05 25.63 26.27
C LYS A 81 14.53 25.34 26.24
N HIS A 82 13.70 26.16 26.89
CA HIS A 82 12.25 26.00 26.86
C HIS A 82 11.59 26.41 25.52
N GLY A 83 12.29 27.21 24.69
CA GLY A 83 11.81 27.60 23.36
C GLY A 83 11.96 26.52 22.29
N ALA A 84 12.75 25.47 22.55
CA ALA A 84 13.13 24.48 21.54
C ALA A 84 11.93 23.72 20.94
N TYR A 85 10.94 23.35 21.77
CA TYR A 85 9.72 22.69 21.30
C TYR A 85 8.81 23.61 20.48
N PHE A 86 8.79 24.91 20.79
CA PHE A 86 8.03 25.88 19.99
C PHE A 86 8.61 25.98 18.57
N TYR A 87 9.92 25.84 18.42
CA TYR A 87 10.57 25.83 17.12
C TYR A 87 10.25 24.58 16.30
N SER A 88 10.17 23.39 16.91
CA SER A 88 9.83 22.18 16.16
C SER A 88 8.42 22.23 15.56
N PHE A 89 7.42 22.67 16.33
CA PHE A 89 6.06 22.81 15.81
C PHE A 89 5.94 23.92 14.76
N TYR A 90 6.72 24.99 14.93
CA TYR A 90 6.76 26.07 13.95
C TYR A 90 7.38 25.62 12.63
N ASP A 91 8.50 24.88 12.69
CA ASP A 91 9.17 24.34 11.50
C ASP A 91 8.29 23.33 10.77
N GLU A 92 7.55 22.49 11.50
CA GLU A 92 6.59 21.53 10.93
C GLU A 92 5.45 22.24 10.19
N GLU A 93 4.85 23.27 10.78
CA GLU A 93 3.77 24.02 10.14
C GLU A 93 4.26 24.80 8.91
N ILE A 94 5.47 25.36 8.97
CA ILE A 94 6.09 25.97 7.78
C ILE A 94 6.32 24.92 6.70
N GLY A 95 6.89 23.77 7.04
CA GLY A 95 7.15 22.69 6.10
C GLY A 95 5.89 22.22 5.41
N LYS A 96 4.81 22.01 6.18
CA LYS A 96 3.50 21.63 5.66
C LYS A 96 2.94 22.67 4.68
N ARG A 97 2.89 23.95 5.07
CA ARG A 97 2.39 25.04 4.21
C ARG A 97 3.24 25.22 2.96
N ALA A 98 4.55 25.07 3.08
CA ALA A 98 5.46 25.15 1.95
C ALA A 98 5.19 24.00 0.96
N ALA A 99 5.09 22.76 1.43
CA ALA A 99 4.77 21.62 0.57
C ALA A 99 3.38 21.73 -0.09
N GLU A 100 2.38 22.25 0.63
CA GLU A 100 1.03 22.50 0.08
C GLU A 100 1.04 23.55 -1.05
N SER A 101 1.92 24.55 -0.96
CA SER A 101 2.08 25.62 -1.95
C SER A 101 3.12 25.32 -3.05
N GLY A 102 3.76 24.15 -3.02
CA GLY A 102 4.73 23.69 -4.02
C GLY A 102 6.21 23.90 -3.66
N GLY A 103 6.48 24.52 -2.50
CA GLY A 103 7.74 24.47 -1.76
C GLY A 103 9.00 24.58 -2.62
N ILE A 104 9.84 23.56 -2.51
CA ILE A 104 11.12 23.44 -3.23
C ILE A 104 11.00 22.57 -4.49
N GLY A 105 9.81 22.01 -4.75
CA GLY A 105 9.45 21.29 -5.96
C GLY A 105 9.54 19.76 -5.86
N ILE A 106 9.79 19.17 -4.69
CA ILE A 106 9.92 17.71 -4.58
C ILE A 106 8.59 17.01 -4.85
N ALA A 107 7.49 17.49 -4.28
CA ALA A 107 6.18 16.92 -4.56
C ALA A 107 5.84 16.97 -6.05
N LYS A 108 6.24 18.05 -6.73
CA LYS A 108 6.05 18.20 -8.17
C LYS A 108 6.90 17.20 -8.97
N MET A 109 8.16 17.02 -8.62
CA MET A 109 9.01 16.00 -9.28
C MET A 109 8.42 14.60 -9.13
N VAL A 110 7.94 14.24 -7.94
CA VAL A 110 7.28 12.95 -7.69
C VAL A 110 6.00 12.81 -8.52
N GLN A 111 5.21 13.88 -8.63
CA GLN A 111 4.00 13.90 -9.43
C GLN A 111 4.28 13.73 -10.94
N ASP A 112 5.31 14.39 -11.45
CA ASP A 112 5.72 14.31 -12.85
C ASP A 112 6.26 12.89 -13.17
N TYR A 113 7.06 12.32 -12.26
CA TYR A 113 7.50 10.92 -12.34
C TYR A 113 6.31 9.96 -12.32
N ALA A 114 5.36 10.12 -11.39
CA ALA A 114 4.17 9.26 -11.32
C ALA A 114 3.38 9.29 -12.63
N GLN A 115 3.22 10.47 -13.23
CA GLN A 115 2.57 10.61 -14.52
C GLN A 115 3.27 9.81 -15.61
N GLN A 116 4.58 9.91 -15.71
CA GLN A 116 5.34 9.21 -16.75
C GLN A 116 5.26 7.68 -16.60
N PHE A 117 5.37 7.17 -15.38
CA PHE A 117 5.38 5.72 -15.12
C PHE A 117 3.99 5.09 -15.22
N PHE A 118 2.94 5.77 -14.78
CA PHE A 118 1.58 5.22 -14.78
C PHE A 118 0.78 5.54 -16.07
N SER A 119 1.28 6.38 -16.98
CA SER A 119 0.60 6.69 -18.26
C SER A 119 1.00 5.79 -19.43
N SER A 120 2.04 4.96 -19.29
CA SER A 120 2.53 4.11 -20.39
C SER A 120 2.06 2.66 -20.20
N PRO A 121 1.19 2.10 -21.07
CA PRO A 121 1.00 0.65 -21.12
C PRO A 121 2.30 -0.02 -21.62
N PRO A 122 2.57 -1.28 -21.25
CA PRO A 122 3.74 -2.01 -21.72
C PRO A 122 3.67 -2.08 -23.25
N THR A 123 4.47 -1.28 -23.94
CA THR A 123 4.63 -1.42 -25.38
C THR A 123 5.47 -2.67 -25.57
N GLU A 124 4.85 -3.76 -26.01
CA GLU A 124 5.57 -4.89 -26.57
C GLU A 124 6.55 -4.31 -27.59
N ARG A 125 7.85 -4.39 -27.28
CA ARG A 125 8.89 -4.17 -28.27
C ARG A 125 8.72 -5.28 -29.29
N SER A 126 7.96 -5.03 -30.34
CA SER A 126 7.99 -5.85 -31.54
C SER A 126 9.40 -5.77 -32.11
N SER A 127 10.26 -6.70 -31.73
CA SER A 127 11.40 -7.05 -32.56
C SER A 127 10.81 -7.72 -33.79
N SER A 128 10.66 -6.91 -34.83
CA SER A 128 10.34 -7.33 -36.19
C SER A 128 11.29 -8.43 -36.62
N THR A 129 10.73 -9.58 -36.97
CA THR A 129 11.35 -10.53 -37.89
C THR A 129 11.75 -9.79 -39.17
N GLY A 130 13.02 -9.92 -39.54
CA GLY A 130 13.60 -9.52 -40.83
C GLY A 130 14.90 -10.28 -41.02
#